data_AF-A0A3C1IYZ6-F1
#
_entry.id   AF-A0A3C1IYZ6-F1
#
_cell.length_a   1.000
_cell.length_b   1.000
_cell.length_c   1.000
_cell.angle_alpha   90.00
_cell.angle_beta   90.00
_cell.angle_gamma   90.00
#
_symmetry.space_group_name_H-M   'P 1'
#
loop_
_entity.id
_entity.type
_entity.pdbx_description
1 polymer ?
#
loop_
_entity_poly.entity_id
_entity_poly.type
_entity_poly.pdbx_seq_one_letter_code
_entity_poly.pdbx_strand_id
1 'polypeptide(L)'
;MIGVRELNFWIIHMKREINIFEVLIIYVCTVSILNVVLLATNVFYPLLSVLGALAFLIMVFVIFRIKIRFKDTRFHWIFLVILVIGLALRLSPNLYLTGGQDQGTYVSMSQQYEVNHGLYIIDEVRQSLTEDLKITYDKATTFLGINLIDDSSSKYVMPFYPVLPSWLAIGGTLFGSDNRVYALTIFSMLSIAATYLFAYEVS
;
A
#
# COMPACT_ATOMS: atom_id res chain seq x y z
N MET A 1 -8.67 -34.64 -13.14
CA MET A 1 -7.35 -34.39 -13.78
C MET A 1 -7.59 -33.55 -15.02
N ILE A 2 -7.52 -32.22 -14.89
CA ILE A 2 -7.54 -31.34 -16.06
C ILE A 2 -6.21 -31.58 -16.78
N GLY A 3 -6.29 -32.12 -17.99
CA GLY A 3 -5.11 -32.54 -18.75
C GLY A 3 -4.23 -31.34 -19.06
N VAL A 4 -2.92 -31.50 -18.88
CA VAL A 4 -1.86 -30.54 -19.27
C VAL A 4 -2.06 -29.97 -20.69
N ARG A 5 -2.74 -30.74 -21.56
CA ARG A 5 -3.17 -30.34 -22.91
C ARG A 5 -4.22 -29.21 -22.95
N GLU A 6 -5.22 -29.21 -22.07
CA GLU A 6 -6.24 -28.14 -22.05
C GLU A 6 -5.69 -26.84 -21.46
N LEU A 7 -4.81 -26.94 -20.46
CA LEU A 7 -4.09 -25.78 -19.92
C LEU A 7 -3.24 -25.10 -21.02
N ASN A 8 -2.53 -25.91 -21.81
CA ASN A 8 -1.74 -25.42 -22.95
C ASN A 8 -2.61 -24.80 -24.05
N PHE A 9 -3.81 -25.33 -24.30
CA PHE A 9 -4.73 -24.80 -25.32
C PHE A 9 -5.18 -23.36 -25.01
N TRP A 10 -5.58 -23.10 -23.76
CA TRP A 10 -5.99 -21.76 -23.31
C TRP A 10 -4.82 -20.78 -23.28
N ILE A 11 -3.65 -21.23 -22.82
CA ILE A 11 -2.42 -20.41 -22.82
C ILE A 11 -2.07 -19.95 -24.25
N ILE A 12 -2.28 -20.77 -25.27
CA ILE A 12 -1.91 -20.45 -26.67
C ILE A 12 -2.87 -19.44 -27.34
N HIS A 13 -4.15 -19.37 -26.94
CA HIS A 13 -5.17 -18.59 -27.67
C HIS A 13 -5.56 -17.25 -27.04
N MET A 14 -5.10 -16.93 -25.84
CA MET A 14 -5.28 -15.57 -25.28
C MET A 14 -4.36 -14.58 -25.99
N LYS A 15 -4.89 -13.42 -26.41
CA LYS A 15 -4.07 -12.25 -26.74
C LYS A 15 -3.17 -11.94 -25.54
N ARG A 16 -1.87 -12.27 -25.63
CA ARG A 16 -0.89 -12.08 -24.54
C ARG A 16 -0.29 -10.69 -24.57
N GLU A 17 -1.14 -9.69 -24.78
CA GLU A 17 -0.72 -8.29 -24.83
C GLU A 17 -1.49 -7.52 -23.78
N ILE A 18 -0.74 -6.81 -22.94
CA ILE A 18 -1.28 -5.90 -21.94
C ILE A 18 -0.61 -4.54 -22.09
N ASN A 19 -1.36 -3.50 -21.79
CA ASN A 19 -0.91 -2.13 -21.82
C ASN A 19 -0.04 -1.80 -20.59
N ILE A 20 0.94 -0.91 -20.74
CA ILE A 20 1.75 -0.42 -19.61
C ILE A 20 0.93 0.14 -18.44
N PHE A 21 -0.23 0.76 -18.70
CA PHE A 21 -1.12 1.22 -17.64
C PHE A 21 -1.75 0.05 -16.86
N GLU A 22 -2.16 -1.01 -17.56
CA GLU A 22 -2.69 -2.22 -16.92
C GLU A 22 -1.60 -2.90 -16.08
N VAL A 23 -0.36 -2.94 -16.58
CA VAL A 23 0.80 -3.42 -15.81
C VAL A 23 0.96 -2.63 -14.52
N LEU A 24 0.88 -1.29 -14.58
CA LEU A 24 0.99 -0.42 -13.42
C LEU A 24 -0.11 -0.67 -12.38
N ILE A 25 -1.37 -0.84 -12.82
CA ILE A 25 -2.48 -1.15 -11.92
C ILE A 25 -2.31 -2.54 -11.28
N ILE A 26 -1.97 -3.56 -12.07
CA ILE A 26 -1.71 -4.91 -11.57
C ILE A 26 -0.58 -4.87 -10.53
N TYR A 27 0.47 -4.10 -10.80
CA TYR A 27 1.58 -3.91 -9.87
C TYR A 27 1.13 -3.29 -8.54
N VAL A 28 0.37 -2.19 -8.58
CA VAL A 28 -0.19 -1.53 -7.37
C VAL A 28 -1.08 -2.50 -6.58
N CYS A 29 -1.94 -3.27 -7.26
CA CYS A 29 -2.77 -4.30 -6.61
C CYS A 29 -1.91 -5.40 -5.97
N THR A 30 -0.87 -5.86 -6.66
CA THR A 30 0.05 -6.91 -6.17
C THR A 30 0.81 -6.43 -4.94
N VAL A 31 1.36 -5.21 -4.96
CA VAL A 31 2.01 -4.59 -3.79
C VAL A 31 1.02 -4.49 -2.63
N SER A 32 -0.22 -4.06 -2.89
CA SER A 32 -1.24 -3.92 -1.84
C SER A 32 -1.58 -5.26 -1.17
N ILE A 33 -1.73 -6.33 -1.95
CA ILE A 33 -1.97 -7.68 -1.42
C ILE A 33 -0.74 -8.16 -0.63
N LEU A 34 0.45 -8.00 -1.20
CA LEU A 34 1.69 -8.44 -0.56
C LEU A 34 1.94 -7.69 0.76
N ASN A 35 1.65 -6.40 0.84
CA ASN A 35 1.71 -5.63 2.07
C ASN A 35 0.87 -6.27 3.18
N VAL A 36 -0.39 -6.62 2.87
CA VAL A 36 -1.30 -7.26 3.84
C VAL A 36 -0.75 -8.60 4.30
N VAL A 37 -0.25 -9.43 3.38
CA VAL A 37 0.34 -10.74 3.70
C VAL A 37 1.57 -10.59 4.59
N LEU A 38 2.49 -9.70 4.25
CA LEU A 38 3.72 -9.46 5.01
C LEU A 38 3.41 -8.91 6.41
N LEU A 39 2.45 -8.00 6.53
CA LEU A 39 1.99 -7.48 7.81
C LEU A 39 1.33 -8.55 8.68
N ALA A 40 0.49 -9.40 8.07
CA ALA A 40 -0.15 -10.50 8.79
C ALA A 40 0.86 -11.57 9.26
N THR A 41 2.01 -11.67 8.60
CA THR A 41 3.09 -12.63 8.91
C THR A 41 4.24 -12.03 9.72
N ASN A 42 4.13 -10.76 10.15
CA ASN A 42 5.14 -10.02 10.92
C ASN A 42 6.52 -9.91 10.23
N VAL A 43 6.55 -9.85 8.91
CA VAL A 43 7.77 -9.71 8.09
C VAL A 43 7.67 -8.52 7.12
N PHE A 44 6.91 -7.50 7.50
CA PHE A 44 6.72 -6.31 6.68
C PHE A 44 7.95 -5.41 6.68
N TYR A 45 8.58 -5.35 5.51
CA TYR A 45 9.56 -4.34 5.16
C TYR A 45 9.08 -3.63 3.88
N PRO A 46 8.96 -2.29 3.86
CA PRO A 46 8.37 -1.59 2.71
C PRO A 46 9.10 -1.85 1.38
N LEU A 47 10.43 -1.96 1.38
CA LEU A 47 11.18 -2.30 0.16
C LEU A 47 10.99 -3.76 -0.27
N LEU A 48 10.84 -4.68 0.68
CA LEU A 48 10.59 -6.09 0.37
C LEU A 48 9.26 -6.27 -0.37
N SER A 49 8.23 -5.49 -0.02
CA SER A 49 6.94 -5.60 -0.69
C SER A 49 6.98 -5.04 -2.13
N VAL A 50 7.61 -3.89 -2.34
CA VAL A 50 7.77 -3.26 -3.66
C VAL A 50 8.60 -4.17 -4.57
N LEU A 51 9.78 -4.60 -4.11
CA LEU A 51 10.68 -5.45 -4.91
C LEU A 51 10.11 -6.86 -5.09
N GLY A 52 9.46 -7.42 -4.07
CA GLY A 52 8.81 -8.73 -4.14
C GLY A 52 7.66 -8.76 -5.14
N ALA A 53 6.81 -7.73 -5.15
CA ALA A 53 5.75 -7.59 -6.14
C ALA A 53 6.30 -7.43 -7.56
N LEU A 54 7.40 -6.69 -7.73
CA LEU A 54 8.05 -6.51 -9.02
C LEU A 54 8.63 -7.84 -9.54
N ALA A 55 9.34 -8.57 -8.68
CA ALA A 55 9.90 -9.88 -9.01
C ALA A 55 8.80 -10.89 -9.37
N PHE A 56 7.70 -10.90 -8.61
CA PHE A 56 6.54 -11.74 -8.91
C PHE A 56 5.94 -11.42 -10.28
N LEU A 57 5.75 -10.13 -10.59
CA LEU A 57 5.18 -9.70 -11.87
C LEU A 57 6.09 -10.04 -13.05
N ILE A 58 7.41 -9.85 -12.92
CA ILE A 58 8.40 -10.29 -13.91
C ILE A 58 8.33 -11.80 -14.13
N MET A 59 8.29 -12.58 -13.04
CA MET A 59 8.17 -14.05 -13.11
C MET A 59 6.92 -14.47 -13.88
N VAL A 60 5.75 -13.88 -13.58
CA VAL A 60 4.50 -14.14 -14.30
C VAL A 60 4.66 -13.80 -15.79
N PHE A 61 5.25 -12.66 -16.12
CA PHE A 61 5.38 -12.23 -17.52
C PHE A 61 6.31 -13.15 -18.32
N VAL A 62 7.38 -13.65 -17.69
CA VAL A 62 8.29 -14.62 -18.30
C VAL A 62 7.62 -15.97 -18.51
N ILE A 63 6.95 -16.52 -17.49
CA ILE A 63 6.27 -17.82 -17.55
C ILE A 63 5.18 -17.82 -18.63
N PHE A 64 4.33 -16.78 -18.62
CA PHE A 64 3.21 -16.69 -19.55
C PHE A 64 3.59 -16.03 -20.88
N ARG A 65 4.83 -15.56 -21.05
CA ARG A 65 5.32 -14.83 -22.23
C ARG A 65 4.41 -13.65 -22.60
N ILE A 66 4.08 -12.83 -21.61
CA ILE A 66 3.22 -11.65 -21.79
C ILE A 66 4.04 -10.55 -22.48
N LYS A 67 3.48 -9.95 -23.52
CA LYS A 67 4.06 -8.80 -24.23
C LYS A 67 3.45 -7.51 -23.68
N ILE A 68 4.30 -6.53 -23.44
CA ILE A 68 3.89 -5.21 -22.96
C ILE A 68 3.79 -4.25 -24.14
N ARG A 69 2.63 -3.61 -24.29
CA ARG A 69 2.43 -2.52 -25.25
C ARG A 69 2.64 -1.18 -24.55
N PHE A 70 3.70 -0.47 -24.94
CA PHE A 70 4.04 0.85 -24.39
C PHE A 70 3.28 1.99 -25.05
N LYS A 71 2.92 1.85 -26.33
CA LYS A 71 2.20 2.88 -27.06
C LYS A 71 0.71 2.73 -26.82
N ASP A 72 0.13 3.71 -26.15
CA ASP A 72 -1.31 3.86 -25.97
C ASP A 72 -1.77 5.12 -26.71
N THR A 73 -2.58 4.93 -27.75
CA THR A 73 -3.10 6.02 -28.58
C THR A 73 -4.23 6.79 -27.91
N ARG A 74 -4.74 6.30 -26.77
CA ARG A 74 -5.82 6.96 -26.03
C ARG A 74 -5.35 8.27 -25.42
N PHE A 75 -4.10 8.35 -24.95
CA PHE A 75 -3.59 9.54 -24.26
C PHE A 75 -3.10 10.62 -25.24
N HIS A 76 -3.81 11.75 -25.26
CA HIS A 76 -3.41 12.96 -25.98
C HIS A 76 -2.47 13.86 -25.14
N TRP A 77 -1.69 14.76 -25.76
CA TRP A 77 -0.76 15.64 -25.02
C TRP A 77 -1.44 16.52 -23.96
N ILE A 78 -2.72 16.85 -24.16
CA ILE A 78 -3.53 17.60 -23.18
C ILE A 78 -3.64 16.83 -21.86
N PHE A 79 -3.70 15.50 -21.90
CA PHE A 79 -3.72 14.67 -20.70
C PHE A 79 -2.45 14.84 -19.88
N LEU A 80 -1.29 15.00 -20.52
CA LEU A 80 -0.02 15.28 -19.81
C LEU A 80 -0.09 16.63 -19.08
N VAL A 81 -0.69 17.66 -19.68
CA VAL A 81 -0.89 18.97 -19.03
C VAL A 81 -1.77 18.83 -17.78
N ILE A 82 -2.87 18.07 -17.88
CA ILE A 82 -3.74 17.79 -16.73
C ILE A 82 -2.97 17.08 -15.62
N LEU A 83 -2.13 16.10 -15.96
CA LEU A 83 -1.30 15.42 -14.97
C LEU A 83 -0.32 16.38 -14.29
N VAL A 84 0.35 17.25 -15.05
CA VAL A 84 1.29 18.23 -14.49
C VAL A 84 0.58 19.22 -13.55
N ILE A 85 -0.60 19.71 -13.93
CA ILE A 85 -1.41 20.58 -13.06
C ILE A 85 -1.81 19.83 -11.79
N GLY A 86 -2.31 18.60 -11.91
CA GLY A 86 -2.69 17.76 -10.77
C GLY A 86 -1.52 17.52 -9.80
N LEU A 87 -0.32 17.27 -10.34
CA LEU A 87 0.90 17.11 -9.56
C LEU A 87 1.29 18.42 -8.85
N ALA A 88 1.26 19.56 -9.56
CA ALA A 88 1.59 20.86 -8.99
C ALA A 88 0.66 21.23 -7.81
N LEU A 89 -0.63 20.94 -7.94
CA LEU A 89 -1.62 21.16 -6.87
C LEU A 89 -1.42 20.23 -5.65
N ARG A 90 -0.70 19.12 -5.81
CA ARG A 90 -0.44 18.10 -4.78
C ARG A 90 1.01 18.07 -4.29
N LEU A 91 1.86 18.98 -4.76
CA LEU A 91 3.30 18.96 -4.49
C LEU A 91 3.63 19.30 -3.03
N SER A 92 2.79 20.10 -2.37
CA SER A 92 2.93 20.46 -0.96
C SER A 92 1.79 19.85 -0.15
N PRO A 93 1.84 18.54 0.18
CA PRO A 93 0.83 17.93 1.03
C PRO A 93 0.84 18.63 2.39
N ASN A 94 -0.34 18.91 2.94
CA ASN A 94 -0.44 19.42 4.31
C ASN A 94 0.19 18.40 5.26
N LEU A 95 1.07 18.87 6.13
CA LEU A 95 1.66 18.02 7.17
C LEU A 95 0.54 17.46 8.03
N TYR A 96 0.67 16.21 8.46
CA TYR A 96 -0.33 15.53 9.30
C TYR A 96 -0.58 16.24 10.63
N LEU A 97 0.36 17.09 11.08
CA LEU A 97 0.20 18.02 12.22
C LEU A 97 -0.88 19.09 11.99
N THR A 98 -1.10 19.48 10.74
CA THR A 98 -2.12 20.45 10.29
C THR A 98 -3.33 19.79 9.64
N GLY A 99 -3.31 18.45 9.50
CA GLY A 99 -4.40 17.65 8.96
C GLY A 99 -5.46 17.31 10.01
N GLY A 100 -6.55 16.69 9.58
CA GLY A 100 -7.55 16.13 10.49
C GLY A 100 -6.98 14.99 11.34
N GLN A 101 -7.64 14.68 12.47
CA GLN A 101 -7.22 13.64 13.41
C GLN A 101 -6.93 12.29 12.73
N ASP A 102 -7.71 11.91 11.73
CA ASP A 102 -7.57 10.64 11.01
C ASP A 102 -6.27 10.51 10.21
N GLN A 103 -5.76 11.61 9.64
CA GLN A 103 -4.50 11.56 8.87
C GLN A 103 -3.30 11.28 9.78
N GLY A 104 -3.29 11.87 10.97
CA GLY A 104 -2.29 11.58 12.00
C GLY A 104 -2.30 10.10 12.42
N THR A 105 -3.48 9.49 12.52
CA THR A 105 -3.62 8.05 12.80
C THR A 105 -2.97 7.19 11.72
N TYR A 106 -3.24 7.44 10.44
CA TYR A 106 -2.64 6.64 9.35
C TYR A 106 -1.13 6.82 9.23
N VAL A 107 -0.61 8.02 9.48
CA VAL A 107 0.85 8.26 9.53
C VAL A 107 1.47 7.51 10.70
N SER A 108 0.84 7.57 11.88
CA SER A 108 1.31 6.84 13.07
C SER A 108 1.30 5.33 12.85
N MET A 109 0.21 4.78 12.27
CA MET A 109 0.12 3.39 11.85
C MET A 109 1.26 3.00 10.89
N SER A 110 1.56 3.85 9.91
CA SER A 110 2.61 3.55 8.94
C SER A 110 3.99 3.46 9.58
N GLN A 111 4.29 4.33 10.57
CA GLN A 111 5.52 4.27 11.35
C GLN A 111 5.55 3.01 12.22
N GLN A 112 4.43 2.65 12.84
CA GLN A 112 4.32 1.43 13.64
C GLN A 112 4.54 0.16 12.81
N TYR A 113 4.11 0.13 11.55
CA TYR A 113 4.38 -0.99 10.65
C TYR A 113 5.86 -1.15 10.32
N GLU A 114 6.60 -0.04 10.23
CA GLU A 114 8.06 -0.10 10.03
C GLU A 114 8.82 -0.54 11.28
N VAL A 115 8.33 -0.18 12.47
CA VAL A 115 8.98 -0.56 13.74
C VAL A 115 8.68 -2.00 14.12
N ASN A 116 7.40 -2.41 14.03
CA ASN A 116 6.97 -3.74 14.50
C ASN A 116 7.00 -4.81 13.39
N HIS A 117 7.16 -4.41 12.13
CA HIS A 117 7.08 -5.29 10.96
C HIS A 117 5.78 -6.08 10.83
N GLY A 118 4.71 -5.69 11.54
CA GLY A 118 3.46 -6.43 11.63
C GLY A 118 2.24 -5.57 11.93
N LEU A 119 1.06 -6.21 11.95
CA LEU A 119 -0.22 -5.55 12.25
C LEU A 119 -0.37 -5.14 13.71
N TYR A 120 0.27 -5.89 14.61
CA TYR A 120 0.11 -5.74 16.03
C TYR A 120 1.25 -4.93 16.62
N ILE A 121 0.91 -4.16 17.65
CA ILE A 121 1.86 -3.35 18.41
C ILE A 121 2.05 -4.04 19.75
N ILE A 122 3.30 -4.21 20.16
CA ILE A 122 3.64 -4.64 21.51
C ILE A 122 4.03 -3.39 22.28
N ASP A 123 3.29 -3.06 23.34
CA ASP A 123 3.69 -2.00 24.25
C ASP A 123 4.77 -2.54 25.20
N GLU A 124 6.03 -2.39 24.79
CA GLU A 124 7.19 -2.85 25.55
C GLU A 124 7.28 -2.17 26.93
N VAL A 125 6.81 -0.92 27.04
CA VAL A 125 6.79 -0.21 28.32
C VAL A 125 5.84 -0.92 29.26
N ARG A 126 4.57 -1.10 28.86
CA ARG A 126 3.58 -1.82 29.67
C ARG A 126 4.01 -3.25 29.99
N GLN A 127 4.62 -3.95 29.03
CA GLN A 127 5.09 -5.33 29.21
C GLN A 127 6.19 -5.43 30.28
N SER A 128 7.03 -4.40 30.40
CA SER A 128 8.11 -4.36 31.39
C SER A 128 7.65 -4.04 32.83
N LEU A 129 6.41 -3.57 33.00
CA LEU A 129 5.88 -3.17 34.30
C LEU A 129 5.45 -4.38 35.15
N THR A 130 5.55 -4.22 36.47
CA THR A 130 4.92 -5.14 37.43
C THR A 130 3.39 -5.00 37.38
N GLU A 131 2.67 -6.01 37.85
CA GLU A 131 1.21 -6.05 37.74
C GLU A 131 0.51 -4.85 38.42
N ASP A 132 1.02 -4.44 39.59
CA ASP A 132 0.51 -3.26 40.29
C ASP A 132 0.73 -1.96 39.48
N LEU A 133 1.88 -1.85 38.80
CA LEU A 133 2.21 -0.70 37.97
C LEU A 133 1.42 -0.69 36.65
N LYS A 134 1.09 -1.85 36.08
CA LYS A 134 0.21 -1.94 34.91
C LYS A 134 -1.17 -1.37 35.22
N ILE A 135 -1.73 -1.66 36.40
CA ILE A 135 -3.02 -1.10 36.82
C ILE A 135 -2.95 0.43 36.88
N THR A 136 -1.84 1.00 37.38
CA THR A 136 -1.65 2.46 37.39
C THR A 136 -1.48 3.02 35.97
N TYR A 137 -0.68 2.35 35.14
CA TYR A 137 -0.45 2.73 33.74
C TYR A 137 -1.76 2.75 32.94
N ASP A 138 -2.55 1.69 33.02
CA ASP A 138 -3.81 1.57 32.26
C ASP A 138 -4.87 2.60 32.71
N LYS A 139 -4.85 3.01 33.98
CA LYS A 139 -5.72 4.10 34.48
C LYS A 139 -5.27 5.49 34.02
N ALA A 140 -3.96 5.70 33.89
CA ALA A 140 -3.39 6.97 33.48
C ALA A 140 -3.38 7.16 31.96
N THR A 141 -3.43 6.07 31.20
CA THR A 141 -3.19 6.08 29.76
C THR A 141 -4.45 5.68 29.00
N THR A 142 -5.11 6.67 28.38
CA THR A 142 -6.22 6.42 27.45
C THR A 142 -5.71 6.59 26.03
N PHE A 143 -5.44 5.49 25.34
CA PHE A 143 -5.07 5.52 23.93
C PHE A 143 -6.32 5.63 23.05
N LEU A 144 -6.45 6.75 22.33
CA LEU A 144 -7.51 6.92 21.33
C LEU A 144 -7.11 6.20 20.04
N GLY A 145 -8.03 5.43 19.46
CA GLY A 145 -7.81 4.73 18.18
C GLY A 145 -6.92 3.49 18.26
N ILE A 146 -6.64 2.98 19.46
CA ILE A 146 -5.89 1.75 19.69
C ILE A 146 -6.72 0.84 20.60
N ASN A 147 -6.85 -0.44 20.22
CA ASN A 147 -7.56 -1.46 20.99
C ASN A 147 -6.56 -2.45 21.59
N LEU A 148 -6.74 -2.76 22.87
CA LEU A 148 -6.04 -3.87 23.52
C LEU A 148 -6.64 -5.20 23.01
N ILE A 149 -5.79 -6.07 22.48
CA ILE A 149 -6.18 -7.40 21.97
C ILE A 149 -5.84 -8.48 22.99
N ASP A 150 -4.69 -8.39 23.63
CA ASP A 150 -4.26 -9.33 24.66
C ASP A 150 -3.54 -8.58 25.78
N ASP A 151 -4.19 -8.60 26.94
CA ASP A 151 -3.74 -7.96 28.17
C ASP A 151 -2.42 -8.55 28.68
N SER A 152 -2.25 -9.87 28.55
CA SER A 152 -1.09 -10.58 29.09
C SER A 152 0.19 -10.29 28.31
N SER A 153 0.08 -10.18 26.99
CA SER A 153 1.21 -9.88 26.10
C SER A 153 1.35 -8.38 25.79
N SER A 154 0.53 -7.51 26.40
CA SER A 154 0.48 -6.06 26.10
C SER A 154 0.37 -5.79 24.60
N LYS A 155 -0.49 -6.56 23.94
CA LYS A 155 -0.64 -6.55 22.49
C LYS A 155 -1.84 -5.71 22.08
N TYR A 156 -1.58 -4.76 21.20
CA TYR A 156 -2.55 -3.78 20.73
C TYR A 156 -2.71 -3.83 19.21
N VAL A 157 -3.81 -3.26 18.73
CA VAL A 157 -4.06 -3.05 17.31
C VAL A 157 -4.71 -1.70 17.07
N MET A 158 -4.38 -1.05 15.96
CA MET A 158 -5.15 0.08 15.45
C MET A 158 -6.22 -0.47 14.49
N PRO A 159 -7.54 -0.32 14.77
CA PRO A 159 -8.62 -1.02 14.07
C PRO A 159 -8.96 -0.40 12.71
N PHE A 160 -7.95 -0.14 11.88
CA PHE A 160 -8.11 0.40 10.53
C PHE A 160 -7.50 -0.52 9.49
N TYR A 161 -7.97 -0.43 8.25
CA TYR A 161 -7.44 -1.23 7.15
C TYR A 161 -5.96 -0.92 6.89
N PRO A 162 -5.09 -1.93 6.73
CA PRO A 162 -3.64 -1.76 6.68
C PRO A 162 -3.11 -1.24 5.35
N VAL A 163 -3.90 -1.30 4.26
CA VAL A 163 -3.42 -1.02 2.91
C VAL A 163 -2.89 0.41 2.79
N LEU A 164 -3.67 1.43 3.15
CA LEU A 164 -3.21 2.81 3.04
C LEU A 164 -1.98 3.09 3.93
N PRO A 165 -1.96 2.75 5.23
CA PRO A 165 -0.76 2.93 6.05
C PRO A 165 0.47 2.18 5.53
N SER A 166 0.30 1.00 4.94
CA SER A 166 1.43 0.27 4.34
C SER A 166 2.02 1.00 3.12
N TRP A 167 1.20 1.71 2.35
CA TRP A 167 1.68 2.59 1.27
C TRP A 167 2.33 3.87 1.80
N LEU A 168 1.82 4.43 2.89
CA LEU A 168 2.48 5.54 3.59
C LEU A 168 3.85 5.11 4.13
N ALA A 169 3.99 3.87 4.61
CA ALA A 169 5.26 3.31 5.07
C ALA A 169 6.28 3.17 3.91
N ILE A 170 5.81 2.70 2.74
CA ILE A 170 6.62 2.75 1.51
C ILE A 170 7.05 4.18 1.19
N GLY A 171 6.14 5.15 1.28
CA GLY A 171 6.47 6.57 1.11
C GLY A 171 7.53 7.06 2.10
N GLY A 172 7.39 6.70 3.37
CA GLY A 172 8.34 7.05 4.43
C GLY A 172 9.74 6.48 4.21
N THR A 173 9.81 5.21 3.77
CA THR A 173 11.09 4.57 3.45
C THR A 173 11.76 5.16 2.21
N LEU A 174 10.99 5.52 1.17
CA LEU A 174 11.55 6.02 -0.09
C LEU A 174 11.90 7.51 -0.07
N PHE A 175 11.11 8.32 0.62
CA PHE A 175 11.19 9.78 0.58
C PHE A 175 11.55 10.41 1.94
N GLY A 176 11.74 9.60 2.99
CA GLY A 176 11.98 10.04 4.37
C GLY A 176 10.69 10.08 5.19
N SER A 177 10.83 9.92 6.51
CA SER A 177 9.67 9.74 7.42
C SER A 177 8.67 10.91 7.39
N ASP A 178 9.14 12.15 7.24
CA ASP A 178 8.28 13.33 7.15
C ASP A 178 7.44 13.37 5.86
N ASN A 179 7.87 12.61 4.85
CA ASN A 179 7.30 12.59 3.50
C ASN A 179 6.40 11.37 3.24
N ARG A 180 5.98 10.63 4.28
CA ARG A 180 5.04 9.49 4.17
C ARG A 180 3.80 9.80 3.34
N VAL A 181 3.26 11.02 3.52
CA VAL A 181 2.03 11.49 2.87
C VAL A 181 2.14 11.62 1.34
N TYR A 182 3.33 11.65 0.76
CA TYR A 182 3.51 11.71 -0.70
C TYR A 182 3.00 10.45 -1.43
N ALA A 183 2.76 9.34 -0.72
CA ALA A 183 2.04 8.21 -1.31
C ALA A 183 0.64 8.63 -1.81
N LEU A 184 -0.02 9.60 -1.14
CA LEU A 184 -1.30 10.15 -1.59
C LEU A 184 -1.19 10.93 -2.90
N THR A 185 -0.03 11.54 -3.17
CA THR A 185 0.23 12.22 -4.45
C THR A 185 0.28 11.20 -5.58
N ILE A 186 0.97 10.07 -5.37
CA ILE A 186 1.01 8.96 -6.34
C ILE A 186 -0.41 8.45 -6.65
N PHE A 187 -1.21 8.17 -5.61
CA PHE A 187 -2.60 7.72 -5.81
C PHE A 187 -3.50 8.78 -6.45
N SER A 188 -3.25 10.07 -6.22
CA SER A 188 -3.94 11.15 -6.93
C SER A 188 -3.69 11.10 -8.43
N MET A 189 -2.43 10.88 -8.83
CA MET A 189 -2.06 10.78 -10.24
C MET A 189 -2.69 9.55 -10.90
N LEU A 190 -2.68 8.40 -10.20
CA LEU A 190 -3.35 7.19 -10.65
C LEU A 190 -4.87 7.39 -10.79
N SER A 191 -5.49 8.12 -9.87
CA SER A 191 -6.92 8.42 -9.92
C SER A 191 -7.31 9.27 -11.13
N ILE A 192 -6.51 10.30 -11.48
CA ILE A 192 -6.71 11.09 -12.70
C ILE A 192 -6.66 10.20 -13.94
N ALA A 193 -5.65 9.32 -14.03
CA ALA A 193 -5.49 8.41 -15.15
C ALA A 193 -6.62 7.37 -15.24
N ALA A 194 -7.03 6.78 -14.11
CA ALA A 194 -8.13 5.84 -14.04
C ALA A 194 -9.47 6.48 -14.45
N THR A 195 -9.73 7.71 -13.99
CA THR A 195 -10.95 8.45 -14.35
C THR A 195 -10.99 8.79 -15.83
N TYR A 196 -9.84 9.19 -16.39
CA TYR A 196 -9.72 9.46 -17.83
C TYR A 196 -10.03 8.22 -18.67
N LEU A 197 -9.43 7.08 -18.33
CA LEU A 197 -9.67 5.83 -19.04
C LEU A 197 -11.11 5.36 -18.88
N PHE A 198 -11.69 5.48 -17.68
CA PHE A 198 -13.09 5.16 -17.47
C PHE A 198 -14.01 6.03 -18.35
N ALA A 199 -13.78 7.34 -18.42
CA ALA A 199 -14.55 8.24 -19.27
C ALA A 199 -14.39 7.88 -20.76
N TYR A 200 -13.18 7.53 -21.19
CA TYR A 200 -12.88 7.12 -22.56
C TYR A 200 -13.63 5.85 -22.97
N GLU A 201 -13.78 4.87 -22.08
CA GLU A 201 -14.50 3.62 -22.39
C GLU A 201 -16.04 3.79 -22.40
N VAL A 202 -16.57 4.86 -21.78
CA VAL A 202 -18.01 5.13 -21.72
C VAL A 202 -18.48 6.06 -22.85
N SER A 203 -17.58 6.90 -23.40
CA SER A 203 -17.86 7.83 -24.51
C SER A 203 -17.77 7.17 -25.88
#